data_AF-A0A0R3WNZ3-F1
#
_entry.id   AF-A0A0R3WNZ3-F1
#
_cell.length_a   1.000
_cell.length_b   1.000
_cell.length_c   1.000
_cell.angle_alpha   90.00
_cell.angle_beta   90.00
_cell.angle_gamma   90.00
#
_symmetry.space_group_name_H-M   'P 1'
#
loop_
_entity.id
_entity.type
_entity.pdbx_description
1 polymer ?
#
loop_
_entity_poly.entity_id
_entity_poly.type
_entity_poly.pdbx_seq_one_letter_code
_entity_poly.pdbx_strand_id
1 'polypeptide(L)'
;MNAMVPQYASLSGARSRLTEEEFGPLQVNQFNQYGNVVTYRCFESYFYPDRSFEKYVECALKEGVSNVGEWRGYSGTLLPLPNSCQPVTCMYEDVRVKKAYNIQPDFTISFANGTMQKWRKLKPVPYPYLTTIRYLCQEGYETVTKTPDQNISCGQIGRWRPQIYGCISVDKNVTTSSTGRYVPPAIEAPSANQVGAVVIGIIVIFLVSLLLLDLTTLHRDIRWLFNNVRLQKRLWLAKRRLRKKKQEVKAKQ
;
A
#
# COMPACT_ATOMS: atom_id res chain seq x y z
N MET A 1 -18.18 -48.92 -28.26
CA MET A 1 -17.05 -47.96 -28.18
C MET A 1 -17.04 -47.10 -26.91
N ASN A 2 -17.99 -47.25 -25.95
CA ASN A 2 -18.06 -46.41 -24.74
C ASN A 2 -17.29 -46.97 -23.51
N ALA A 3 -16.52 -48.05 -23.65
CA ALA A 3 -16.00 -48.78 -22.50
C ALA A 3 -14.84 -48.09 -21.75
N MET A 4 -14.28 -47.00 -22.30
CA MET A 4 -13.06 -46.37 -21.78
C MET A 4 -13.23 -44.91 -21.36
N VAL A 5 -14.44 -44.33 -21.48
CA VAL A 5 -14.73 -42.97 -21.01
C VAL A 5 -15.13 -43.03 -19.53
N PRO A 6 -14.38 -42.42 -18.61
CA PRO A 6 -14.78 -42.33 -17.21
C PRO A 6 -16.11 -41.60 -17.02
N GLN A 7 -16.82 -41.88 -15.92
CA GLN A 7 -17.93 -41.03 -15.50
C GLN A 7 -17.44 -39.60 -15.23
N TYR A 8 -18.25 -38.62 -15.61
CA TYR A 8 -17.91 -37.18 -15.58
C TYR A 8 -16.69 -36.82 -16.44
N ALA A 9 -16.48 -37.55 -17.54
CA ALA A 9 -15.49 -37.22 -18.55
C ALA A 9 -16.08 -37.30 -19.96
N SER A 10 -15.39 -36.69 -20.91
CA SER A 10 -15.65 -36.83 -22.33
C SER A 10 -14.38 -37.04 -23.11
N LEU A 11 -14.54 -37.57 -24.31
CA LEU A 11 -13.51 -37.51 -25.34
C LEU A 11 -13.32 -36.05 -25.75
N SER A 12 -12.15 -35.48 -25.47
CA SER A 12 -11.88 -34.07 -25.73
C SER A 12 -11.17 -33.83 -27.06
N GLY A 13 -10.49 -34.83 -27.60
CA GLY A 13 -9.75 -34.68 -28.83
C GLY A 13 -8.88 -35.88 -29.16
N ALA A 14 -8.23 -35.80 -30.31
CA ALA A 14 -7.23 -36.75 -30.74
C ALA A 14 -6.09 -36.02 -31.45
N ARG A 15 -4.89 -36.59 -31.42
CA ARG A 15 -3.72 -36.10 -32.16
C ARG A 15 -3.12 -37.23 -32.96
N SER A 16 -2.91 -36.98 -34.24
CA SER A 16 -2.22 -37.93 -35.12
C SER A 16 -0.74 -38.03 -34.76
N ARG A 17 -0.21 -39.26 -34.62
CA ARG A 17 1.23 -39.44 -34.41
C ARG A 17 2.05 -39.29 -35.69
N LEU A 18 1.41 -39.43 -36.86
CA LEU A 18 2.09 -39.41 -38.15
C LEU A 18 2.12 -37.99 -38.76
N THR A 19 1.01 -37.27 -38.63
CA THR A 19 0.84 -35.95 -39.24
C THR A 19 0.87 -34.81 -38.23
N GLU A 20 0.90 -35.13 -36.92
CA GLU A 20 0.75 -34.18 -35.80
C GLU A 20 -0.56 -33.36 -35.84
N GLU A 21 -1.49 -33.72 -36.73
CA GLU A 21 -2.78 -33.06 -36.85
C GLU A 21 -3.58 -33.26 -35.56
N GLU A 22 -4.03 -32.14 -35.00
CA GLU A 22 -4.84 -32.10 -33.79
C GLU A 22 -6.30 -31.92 -34.16
N PHE A 23 -7.13 -32.70 -33.49
CA PHE A 23 -8.55 -32.66 -33.70
C PHE A 23 -9.30 -32.37 -32.40
N GLY A 24 -10.20 -31.39 -32.46
CA GLY A 24 -10.91 -30.87 -31.31
C GLY A 24 -12.26 -31.56 -31.03
N PRO A 25 -12.95 -31.22 -29.93
CA PRO A 25 -14.17 -31.90 -29.48
C PRO A 25 -15.31 -31.98 -30.51
N LEU A 26 -15.34 -31.07 -31.49
CA LEU A 26 -16.37 -31.02 -32.54
C LEU A 26 -16.09 -31.98 -33.71
N GLN A 27 -14.86 -32.49 -33.82
CA GLN A 27 -14.42 -33.35 -34.91
C GLN A 27 -14.41 -34.84 -34.52
N VAL A 28 -15.05 -35.21 -33.40
CA VAL A 28 -14.98 -36.57 -32.81
C VAL A 28 -15.30 -37.71 -33.77
N ASN A 29 -16.18 -37.47 -34.75
CA ASN A 29 -16.54 -38.46 -35.76
C ASN A 29 -15.48 -38.65 -36.86
N GLN A 30 -14.52 -37.73 -36.97
CA GLN A 30 -13.41 -37.76 -37.92
C GLN A 30 -12.18 -38.50 -37.35
N PHE A 31 -12.25 -38.94 -36.08
CA PHE A 31 -11.12 -39.55 -35.40
C PHE A 31 -11.00 -41.01 -35.75
N ASN A 32 -9.97 -41.35 -36.53
CA ASN A 32 -9.44 -42.69 -36.43
C ASN A 32 -8.74 -42.84 -35.08
N GLN A 33 -9.18 -43.74 -34.23
CA GLN A 33 -8.57 -43.95 -32.91
C GLN A 33 -7.23 -44.69 -33.03
N TYR A 34 -7.08 -45.52 -34.05
CA TYR A 34 -5.87 -46.32 -34.28
C TYR A 34 -4.70 -45.46 -34.78
N GLY A 35 -3.52 -45.67 -34.22
CA GLY A 35 -2.29 -44.94 -34.58
C GLY A 35 -2.24 -43.50 -34.04
N ASN A 36 -3.24 -43.10 -33.26
CA ASN A 36 -3.41 -41.74 -32.76
C ASN A 36 -3.45 -41.72 -31.24
N VAL A 37 -3.11 -40.57 -30.67
CA VAL A 37 -3.22 -40.30 -29.23
C VAL A 37 -4.58 -39.66 -28.97
N VAL A 38 -5.33 -40.22 -28.04
CA VAL A 38 -6.68 -39.80 -27.68
C VAL A 38 -6.66 -39.15 -26.31
N THR A 39 -7.37 -38.03 -26.17
CA THR A 39 -7.44 -37.25 -24.93
C THR A 39 -8.81 -37.40 -24.28
N TYR A 40 -8.83 -37.87 -23.03
CA TYR A 40 -10.02 -37.91 -22.18
C TYR A 40 -9.94 -36.81 -21.14
N ARG A 41 -10.93 -35.93 -21.12
CA ARG A 41 -10.99 -34.77 -20.22
C ARG A 41 -12.16 -34.90 -19.26
N CYS A 42 -11.91 -34.67 -17.97
CA CYS A 42 -12.98 -34.55 -16.99
C CYS A 42 -13.81 -33.29 -17.25
N PHE A 43 -15.11 -33.33 -16.94
CA PHE A 43 -15.98 -32.17 -17.00
C PHE A 43 -15.48 -31.03 -16.10
N GLU A 44 -15.94 -29.81 -16.37
CA GLU A 44 -15.66 -28.69 -15.49
C GLU A 44 -16.06 -29.02 -14.05
N SER A 45 -15.22 -28.65 -13.09
CA SER A 45 -15.33 -29.02 -11.67
C SER A 45 -15.04 -30.48 -11.31
N TYR A 46 -14.44 -31.28 -12.21
CA TYR A 46 -13.96 -32.63 -11.91
C TYR A 46 -12.47 -32.84 -12.30
N PHE A 47 -11.78 -33.76 -11.64
CA PHE A 47 -10.41 -34.18 -11.93
C PHE A 47 -10.23 -35.70 -11.81
N TYR A 48 -9.16 -36.25 -12.38
CA TYR A 48 -8.71 -37.62 -12.11
C TYR A 48 -8.12 -37.73 -10.69
N PRO A 49 -8.04 -38.93 -10.08
CA PRO A 49 -7.53 -39.11 -8.71
C PRO A 49 -6.14 -38.52 -8.45
N ASP A 50 -5.30 -38.42 -9.48
CA ASP A 50 -3.99 -37.77 -9.44
C ASP A 50 -4.03 -36.25 -9.68
N ARG A 51 -5.24 -35.67 -9.72
CA ARG A 51 -5.56 -34.25 -9.92
C ARG A 51 -5.23 -33.70 -11.30
N SER A 52 -5.05 -34.57 -12.31
CA SER A 52 -5.03 -34.13 -13.69
C SER A 52 -6.45 -33.87 -14.21
N PHE A 53 -6.60 -32.97 -15.18
CA PHE A 53 -7.88 -32.74 -15.86
C PHE A 53 -8.03 -33.60 -17.11
N GLU A 54 -6.90 -34.04 -17.65
CA GLU A 54 -6.80 -34.76 -18.91
C GLU A 54 -5.91 -36.00 -18.74
N LYS A 55 -6.22 -37.03 -19.51
CA LYS A 55 -5.43 -38.24 -19.68
C LYS A 55 -5.27 -38.53 -21.16
N TYR A 56 -4.10 -39.03 -21.52
CA TYR A 56 -3.72 -39.31 -22.90
C TYR A 56 -3.48 -40.81 -23.05
N VAL A 57 -4.15 -41.42 -24.01
CA VAL A 57 -3.99 -42.85 -24.31
C VAL A 57 -3.72 -43.04 -25.79
N GLU A 58 -2.99 -44.07 -26.12
CA GLU A 58 -2.66 -44.40 -27.51
C GLU A 58 -3.26 -45.75 -27.88
N CYS A 59 -3.85 -45.86 -29.07
CA CYS A 59 -4.24 -47.15 -29.63
C CYS A 59 -3.14 -47.62 -30.60
N ALA A 60 -2.33 -48.58 -30.16
CA ALA A 60 -1.22 -49.16 -30.94
C ALA A 60 -1.52 -50.62 -31.29
N LEU A 61 -0.72 -51.25 -32.15
CA LEU A 61 -0.82 -52.70 -32.37
C LEU A 61 -0.32 -53.47 -31.15
N LYS A 62 -0.99 -54.57 -30.84
CA LYS A 62 -0.52 -55.53 -29.84
C LYS A 62 0.77 -56.17 -30.33
N GLU A 63 1.74 -56.31 -29.43
CA GLU A 63 3.04 -56.90 -29.78
C GLU A 63 2.91 -58.32 -30.35
N GLY A 64 3.57 -58.54 -31.48
CA GLY A 64 3.55 -59.82 -32.20
C GLY A 64 2.31 -60.07 -33.06
N VAL A 65 1.37 -59.12 -33.14
CA VAL A 65 0.12 -59.28 -33.90
C VAL A 65 -0.11 -58.08 -34.83
N SER A 66 -0.46 -58.32 -36.09
CA SER A 66 -0.59 -57.27 -37.12
C SER A 66 -2.00 -56.69 -37.27
N ASN A 67 -3.01 -57.31 -36.66
CA ASN A 67 -4.43 -56.99 -36.88
C ASN A 67 -5.22 -56.71 -35.59
N VAL A 68 -4.56 -56.71 -34.42
CA VAL A 68 -5.22 -56.44 -33.13
C VAL A 68 -4.62 -55.18 -32.51
N GLY A 69 -5.49 -54.18 -32.29
CA GLY A 69 -5.14 -52.97 -31.55
C GLY A 69 -5.23 -53.17 -30.04
N GLU A 70 -4.37 -52.50 -29.30
CA GLU A 70 -4.29 -52.48 -27.85
C GLU A 70 -4.10 -51.03 -27.36
N TRP A 71 -4.85 -50.66 -26.32
CA TRP A 71 -4.69 -49.36 -25.68
C TRP A 71 -3.47 -49.35 -24.77
N ARG A 72 -2.63 -48.34 -24.93
CA ARG A 72 -1.43 -48.09 -24.13
C ARG A 72 -1.50 -46.71 -23.50
N GLY A 73 -0.93 -46.60 -22.30
CA GLY A 73 -0.79 -45.33 -21.63
C GLY A 73 0.17 -44.40 -22.37
N TYR A 74 -0.20 -43.12 -22.53
CA TYR A 74 0.64 -42.12 -23.18
C TYR A 74 0.95 -40.97 -22.22
N SER A 75 2.13 -40.35 -22.34
CA SER A 75 2.57 -39.22 -21.52
C SER A 75 2.43 -39.47 -20.00
N GLY A 76 2.83 -40.67 -19.54
CA GLY A 76 2.77 -41.05 -18.12
C GLY A 76 1.37 -41.45 -17.61
N THR A 77 0.36 -41.53 -18.48
CA THR A 77 -0.94 -42.11 -18.14
C THR A 77 -0.81 -43.60 -17.88
N LEU A 78 -1.31 -44.08 -16.74
CA LEU A 78 -1.40 -45.51 -16.43
C LEU A 78 -2.78 -46.04 -16.82
N LEU A 79 -2.82 -47.25 -17.38
CA LEU A 79 -4.06 -47.97 -17.71
C LEU A 79 -4.30 -49.11 -16.71
N PRO A 80 -5.57 -49.45 -16.42
CA PRO A 80 -6.80 -48.86 -16.95
C PRO A 80 -7.07 -47.45 -16.40
N LEU A 81 -7.78 -46.62 -17.19
CA LEU A 81 -8.23 -45.32 -16.69
C LEU A 81 -9.18 -45.52 -15.50
N PRO A 82 -9.18 -44.61 -14.51
CA PRO A 82 -10.16 -44.63 -13.43
C PRO A 82 -11.58 -44.61 -13.98
N ASN A 83 -12.50 -45.34 -13.34
CA ASN A 83 -13.89 -45.45 -13.81
C ASN A 83 -14.68 -44.13 -13.71
N SER A 84 -14.22 -43.17 -12.90
CA SER A 84 -14.91 -41.88 -12.67
C SER A 84 -13.93 -40.76 -12.31
N CYS A 85 -14.20 -39.55 -12.77
CA CYS A 85 -13.57 -38.34 -12.25
C CYS A 85 -14.17 -37.94 -10.89
N GLN A 86 -13.35 -37.36 -10.03
CA GLN A 86 -13.71 -36.87 -8.69
C GLN A 86 -13.97 -35.36 -8.71
N PRO A 87 -14.83 -34.83 -7.84
CA PRO A 87 -15.11 -33.40 -7.79
C PRO A 87 -13.86 -32.60 -7.39
N VAL A 88 -13.74 -31.41 -7.96
CA VAL A 88 -12.65 -30.48 -7.68
C VAL A 88 -12.68 -30.05 -6.23
N THR A 89 -11.51 -30.12 -5.61
CA THR A 89 -11.27 -29.68 -4.24
C THR A 89 -10.03 -28.80 -4.18
N CYS A 90 -10.05 -27.78 -3.33
CA CYS A 90 -8.90 -26.94 -3.03
C CYS A 90 -8.26 -27.34 -1.70
N MET A 91 -6.94 -27.27 -1.64
CA MET A 91 -6.17 -27.65 -0.46
C MET A 91 -6.11 -26.52 0.57
N TYR A 92 -6.14 -26.86 1.85
CA TYR A 92 -6.20 -25.86 2.92
C TYR A 92 -4.85 -25.14 3.10
N GLU A 93 -3.76 -25.79 2.71
CA GLU A 93 -2.39 -25.30 2.82
C GLU A 93 -2.18 -23.99 2.05
N ASP A 94 -2.84 -23.88 0.90
CA ASP A 94 -2.73 -22.74 -0.02
C ASP A 94 -3.39 -21.46 0.52
N VAL A 95 -4.28 -21.57 1.51
CA VAL A 95 -5.03 -20.46 2.12
C VAL A 95 -4.69 -20.25 3.58
N ARG A 96 -3.53 -20.74 4.02
CA ARG A 96 -3.05 -20.49 5.38
C ARG A 96 -2.67 -19.01 5.56
N VAL A 97 -3.39 -18.35 6.45
CA VAL A 97 -3.08 -16.97 6.87
C VAL A 97 -1.74 -16.95 7.60
N LYS A 98 -0.83 -16.08 7.16
CA LYS A 98 0.43 -15.80 7.86
C LYS A 98 0.22 -14.67 8.86
N LYS A 99 0.96 -14.67 9.98
CA LYS A 99 0.89 -13.60 10.99
C LYS A 99 1.17 -12.21 10.41
N ALA A 100 2.05 -12.11 9.41
CA ALA A 100 2.41 -10.87 8.73
C ALA A 100 1.28 -10.27 7.86
N TYR A 101 0.13 -10.93 7.73
CA TYR A 101 -0.95 -10.48 6.85
C TYR A 101 -1.92 -9.50 7.51
N ASN A 102 -1.82 -9.21 8.81
CA ASN A 102 -2.72 -8.26 9.51
C ASN A 102 -4.22 -8.58 9.30
N ILE A 103 -4.54 -9.87 9.19
CA ILE A 103 -5.90 -10.40 9.06
C ILE A 103 -6.40 -10.84 10.45
N GLN A 104 -7.70 -10.67 10.71
CA GLN A 104 -8.35 -11.14 11.93
C GLN A 104 -8.33 -12.68 11.99
N PRO A 105 -8.24 -13.26 13.21
CA PRO A 105 -8.24 -14.72 13.35
C PRO A 105 -9.60 -15.34 12.99
N ASP A 106 -10.68 -14.58 13.18
CA ASP A 106 -12.04 -14.97 12.86
C ASP A 106 -12.31 -14.77 11.36
N PHE A 107 -12.82 -15.80 10.69
CA PHE A 107 -13.23 -15.73 9.29
C PHE A 107 -14.52 -16.51 9.05
N THR A 108 -15.21 -16.17 7.97
CA THR A 108 -16.46 -16.84 7.58
C THR A 108 -16.21 -17.72 6.38
N ILE A 109 -16.68 -18.96 6.42
CA ILE A 109 -16.66 -19.89 5.29
C ILE A 109 -18.08 -20.12 4.79
N SER A 110 -18.28 -20.01 3.49
CA SER A 110 -19.54 -20.36 2.80
C SER A 110 -19.27 -21.49 1.83
N PHE A 111 -20.05 -22.55 1.94
CA PHE A 111 -19.98 -23.69 1.02
C PHE A 111 -20.98 -23.53 -0.12
N ALA A 112 -20.78 -24.27 -1.22
CA ALA A 112 -21.70 -24.30 -2.37
C ALA A 112 -23.15 -24.62 -1.95
N ASN A 113 -23.34 -25.39 -0.88
CA ASN A 113 -24.65 -25.76 -0.34
C ASN A 113 -25.36 -24.61 0.41
N GLY A 114 -24.77 -23.41 0.45
CA GLY A 114 -25.33 -22.22 1.13
C GLY A 114 -25.07 -22.17 2.63
N THR A 115 -24.50 -23.22 3.23
CA THR A 115 -24.14 -23.24 4.65
C THR A 115 -23.01 -22.26 4.93
N MET A 116 -23.20 -21.39 5.92
CA MET A 116 -22.20 -20.43 6.39
C MET A 116 -21.77 -20.78 7.82
N GLN A 117 -20.46 -20.76 8.07
CA GLN A 117 -19.90 -21.01 9.39
C GLN A 117 -18.79 -20.02 9.69
N LYS A 118 -18.66 -19.62 10.96
CA LYS A 118 -17.59 -18.73 11.42
C LYS A 118 -16.54 -19.54 12.18
N TRP A 119 -15.31 -19.55 11.69
CA TRP A 119 -14.21 -20.35 12.23
C TRP A 119 -13.02 -19.46 12.59
N ARG A 120 -12.12 -20.00 13.43
CA ARG A 120 -10.83 -19.38 13.79
C ARG A 120 -9.63 -20.04 13.14
N LYS A 121 -9.82 -21.26 12.62
CA LYS A 121 -8.76 -22.08 12.05
C LYS A 121 -9.33 -22.95 10.95
N LEU A 122 -8.62 -23.05 9.85
CA LEU A 122 -8.96 -23.97 8.78
C LEU A 122 -8.75 -25.41 9.25
N LYS A 123 -9.67 -26.28 8.86
CA LYS A 123 -9.55 -27.72 9.10
C LYS A 123 -8.59 -28.29 8.05
N PRO A 124 -7.75 -29.28 8.40
CA PRO A 124 -6.80 -29.87 7.46
C PRO A 124 -7.51 -30.87 6.53
N VAL A 125 -8.47 -30.38 5.75
CA VAL A 125 -9.29 -31.17 4.83
C VAL A 125 -9.39 -30.45 3.48
N PRO A 126 -9.54 -31.18 2.36
CA PRO A 126 -9.85 -30.57 1.07
C PRO A 126 -11.22 -29.89 1.11
N TYR A 127 -11.30 -28.70 0.54
CA TYR A 127 -12.53 -27.91 0.46
C TYR A 127 -13.18 -28.05 -0.91
N PRO A 128 -14.50 -28.25 -1.01
CA PRO A 128 -15.17 -28.46 -2.28
C PRO A 128 -15.13 -27.20 -3.16
N TYR A 129 -15.26 -27.41 -4.47
CA TYR A 129 -15.45 -26.34 -5.46
C TYR A 129 -16.53 -25.33 -5.04
N LEU A 130 -16.32 -24.04 -5.37
CA LEU A 130 -17.15 -22.89 -4.97
C LEU A 130 -17.20 -22.57 -3.47
N THR A 131 -16.45 -23.29 -2.62
CA THR A 131 -16.25 -22.85 -1.24
C THR A 131 -15.59 -21.48 -1.24
N THR A 132 -16.16 -20.52 -0.50
CA THR A 132 -15.64 -19.17 -0.36
C THR A 132 -15.28 -18.90 1.09
N ILE A 133 -14.12 -18.29 1.31
CA ILE A 133 -13.65 -17.86 2.62
C ILE A 133 -13.55 -16.34 2.60
N ARG A 134 -14.21 -15.70 3.56
CA ARG A 134 -14.18 -14.27 3.80
C ARG A 134 -13.31 -13.96 5.02
N TYR A 135 -12.18 -13.34 4.75
CA TYR A 135 -11.26 -12.82 5.75
C TYR A 135 -11.52 -11.34 6.00
N LEU A 136 -11.29 -10.89 7.23
CA LEU A 136 -11.42 -9.49 7.64
C LEU A 136 -10.05 -8.94 8.01
N CYS A 137 -9.71 -7.74 7.57
CA CYS A 137 -8.51 -7.04 8.00
C CYS A 137 -8.63 -6.60 9.46
N GLN A 138 -7.50 -6.49 10.15
CA GLN A 138 -7.45 -5.87 11.49
C GLN A 138 -7.79 -4.39 11.41
N GLU A 139 -8.21 -3.82 12.54
CA GLU A 139 -8.54 -2.39 12.62
C GLU A 139 -7.34 -1.52 12.22
N GLY A 140 -7.59 -0.52 11.37
CA GLY A 140 -6.53 0.32 10.80
C GLY A 140 -5.80 -0.29 9.60
N TYR A 141 -6.24 -1.47 9.11
CA TYR A 141 -5.74 -2.09 7.89
C TYR A 141 -6.87 -2.32 6.88
N GLU A 142 -6.53 -2.27 5.59
CA GLU A 142 -7.43 -2.51 4.47
C GLU A 142 -6.77 -3.40 3.40
N THR A 143 -7.57 -3.94 2.49
CA THR A 143 -7.06 -4.64 1.30
C THR A 143 -6.46 -3.65 0.29
N VAL A 144 -5.76 -4.16 -0.71
CA VAL A 144 -5.25 -3.36 -1.85
C VAL A 144 -6.38 -2.64 -2.59
N THR A 145 -7.62 -3.17 -2.52
CA THR A 145 -8.81 -2.56 -3.11
C THR A 145 -9.55 -1.60 -2.18
N LYS A 146 -8.95 -1.21 -1.04
CA LYS A 146 -9.55 -0.34 -0.02
C LYS A 146 -10.86 -0.87 0.56
N THR A 147 -10.95 -2.19 0.70
CA THR A 147 -12.06 -2.87 1.38
C THR A 147 -11.58 -3.47 2.69
N PRO A 148 -12.44 -3.59 3.71
CA PRO A 148 -12.06 -4.22 4.98
C PRO A 148 -12.01 -5.75 4.88
N ASP A 149 -12.54 -6.33 3.81
CA ASP A 149 -12.69 -7.76 3.62
C ASP A 149 -12.03 -8.29 2.35
N GLN A 150 -11.52 -9.52 2.46
CA GLN A 150 -10.92 -10.27 1.38
C GLN A 150 -11.68 -11.59 1.20
N ASN A 151 -12.28 -11.77 0.03
CA ASN A 151 -13.00 -12.98 -0.35
C ASN A 151 -12.13 -13.85 -1.25
N ILE A 152 -12.04 -15.13 -0.93
CA ILE A 152 -11.24 -16.11 -1.66
C ILE A 152 -12.09 -17.35 -1.93
N SER A 153 -12.19 -17.77 -3.18
CA SER A 153 -13.03 -18.90 -3.59
C SER A 153 -12.22 -20.04 -4.19
N CYS A 154 -12.70 -21.27 -3.99
CA CYS A 154 -12.13 -22.46 -4.62
C CYS A 154 -12.55 -22.51 -6.10
N GLY A 155 -11.59 -22.27 -7.00
CA GLY A 155 -11.83 -22.23 -8.44
C GLY A 155 -11.92 -23.60 -9.10
N GLN A 156 -12.28 -23.59 -10.39
CA GLN A 156 -12.51 -24.80 -11.20
C GLN A 156 -11.29 -25.71 -11.35
N ILE A 157 -10.08 -25.17 -11.17
CA ILE A 157 -8.83 -25.93 -11.28
C ILE A 157 -8.28 -26.43 -9.94
N GLY A 158 -9.09 -26.41 -8.88
CA GLY A 158 -8.65 -26.82 -7.53
C GLY A 158 -7.64 -25.86 -6.91
N ARG A 159 -7.65 -24.59 -7.33
CA ARG A 159 -6.83 -23.51 -6.75
C ARG A 159 -7.70 -22.40 -6.21
N TRP A 160 -7.30 -21.85 -5.08
CA TRP A 160 -7.94 -20.69 -4.48
C TRP A 160 -7.66 -19.41 -5.29
N ARG A 161 -8.70 -18.61 -5.48
CA ARG A 161 -8.65 -17.36 -6.25
C ARG A 161 -9.52 -16.28 -5.59
N PRO A 162 -9.04 -15.03 -5.47
CA PRO A 162 -7.64 -14.61 -5.61
C PRO A 162 -6.74 -15.28 -4.56
N GLN A 163 -5.42 -15.24 -4.78
CA GLN A 163 -4.47 -15.69 -3.76
C GLN A 163 -4.57 -14.78 -2.52
N ILE A 164 -4.38 -15.36 -1.34
CA ILE A 164 -4.41 -14.59 -0.10
C ILE A 164 -3.22 -13.62 -0.05
N TYR A 165 -3.47 -12.38 0.36
CA TYR A 165 -2.45 -11.35 0.49
C TYR A 165 -2.64 -10.62 1.83
N GLY A 166 -1.60 -9.92 2.29
CA GLY A 166 -1.66 -9.17 3.54
C GLY A 166 -2.44 -7.87 3.40
N CYS A 167 -3.15 -7.48 4.46
CA CYS A 167 -3.77 -6.17 4.57
C CYS A 167 -2.70 -5.09 4.80
N ILE A 168 -2.88 -3.95 4.14
CA ILE A 168 -2.02 -2.77 4.22
C ILE A 168 -2.59 -1.77 5.24
N SER A 169 -1.74 -0.96 5.86
CA SER A 169 -2.22 0.08 6.78
C SER A 169 -3.06 1.11 6.02
N VAL A 170 -4.19 1.52 6.59
CA VAL A 170 -5.01 2.61 6.05
C VAL A 170 -4.15 3.88 6.05
N ASP A 171 -3.95 4.46 4.87
CA ASP A 171 -3.25 5.72 4.75
C ASP A 171 -4.02 6.79 5.52
N LYS A 172 -3.34 7.50 6.42
CA LYS A 172 -3.93 8.68 7.06
C LYS A 172 -4.27 9.66 5.95
N ASN A 173 -5.54 10.09 5.90
CA ASN A 173 -6.04 11.05 4.90
C ASN A 173 -5.03 12.18 4.70
N VAL A 174 -4.37 12.12 3.55
CA VAL A 174 -3.48 13.18 3.11
C VAL A 174 -4.37 14.41 2.92
N THR A 175 -4.06 15.52 3.61
CA THR A 175 -4.84 16.75 3.46
C THR A 175 -4.61 17.28 2.05
N THR A 176 -5.56 17.01 1.16
CA THR A 176 -5.55 17.50 -0.21
C THR A 176 -6.36 18.79 -0.30
N SER A 177 -5.90 19.74 -1.11
CA SER A 177 -6.69 20.91 -1.48
C SER A 177 -7.98 20.48 -2.21
N SER A 178 -8.93 21.41 -2.39
CA SER A 178 -10.11 21.23 -3.23
C SER A 178 -9.80 20.82 -4.69
N THR A 179 -8.54 20.99 -5.11
CA THR A 179 -7.99 20.61 -6.42
C THR A 179 -7.16 19.32 -6.40
N GLY A 180 -7.16 18.57 -5.28
CA GLY A 180 -6.46 17.28 -5.17
C GLY A 180 -4.94 17.38 -4.99
N ARG A 181 -4.39 18.57 -4.76
CA ARG A 181 -2.94 18.74 -4.51
C ARG A 181 -2.63 18.46 -3.05
N TYR A 182 -1.53 17.77 -2.79
CA TYR A 182 -0.98 17.60 -1.45
C TYR A 182 -0.72 18.97 -0.82
N VAL A 183 -1.32 19.23 0.34
CA VAL A 183 -1.01 20.41 1.16
C VAL A 183 -0.08 19.93 2.28
N PRO A 184 1.22 20.28 2.25
CA PRO A 184 2.09 19.96 3.37
C PRO A 184 1.57 20.67 4.64
N PRO A 185 1.75 20.07 5.83
CA PRO A 185 1.40 20.75 7.07
C PRO A 185 2.15 22.09 7.16
N ALA A 186 1.49 23.11 7.72
CA ALA A 186 2.10 24.41 7.97
C ALA A 186 3.19 24.25 9.04
N ILE A 187 4.41 23.97 8.59
CA ILE A 187 5.61 23.95 9.42
C ILE A 187 6.20 25.36 9.33
N GLU A 188 6.23 26.07 10.45
CA GLU A 188 6.96 27.35 10.52
C GLU A 188 8.41 27.13 10.08
N ALA A 189 8.92 28.01 9.23
CA ALA A 189 10.29 27.89 8.73
C ALA A 189 11.25 27.79 9.94
N PRO A 190 12.18 26.82 9.96
CA PRO A 190 12.99 26.50 11.14
C PRO A 190 13.86 27.66 11.67
N SER A 191 13.92 28.78 10.94
CA SER A 191 14.67 30.00 11.28
C SER A 191 13.79 31.24 11.51
N ALA A 192 12.46 31.16 11.39
CA ALA A 192 11.57 32.33 11.53
C ALA A 192 11.74 33.03 12.89
N ASN A 193 11.87 32.26 13.97
CA ASN A 193 12.10 32.77 15.32
C ASN A 193 13.49 33.43 15.48
N GLN A 194 14.50 32.96 14.75
CA GLN A 194 15.85 33.53 14.81
C GLN A 194 15.94 34.86 14.06
N VAL A 195 15.32 34.96 12.89
CA VAL A 195 15.32 36.19 12.09
C VAL A 195 14.57 37.31 12.79
N GLY A 196 13.41 37.01 13.40
CA GLY A 196 12.63 37.99 14.16
C GLY A 196 13.39 38.56 15.36
N ALA A 197 14.10 37.70 16.12
CA ALA A 197 14.88 38.12 17.28
C ALA A 197 16.05 39.05 16.91
N VAL A 198 16.75 38.78 15.80
CA VAL A 198 17.88 39.61 15.34
C VAL A 198 17.42 41.01 14.94
N VAL A 199 16.32 41.13 14.20
CA VAL A 199 15.78 42.43 13.76
C VAL A 199 15.34 43.28 14.95
N ILE A 200 14.64 42.67 15.92
CA ILE A 200 14.23 43.36 17.15
C ILE A 200 15.46 43.82 17.95
N GLY A 201 16.49 42.99 18.06
CA GLY A 201 17.75 43.34 18.73
C GLY A 201 18.41 44.58 18.13
N ILE A 202 18.49 44.66 16.80
CA ILE A 202 19.07 45.82 16.10
C ILE A 202 18.28 47.10 16.39
N ILE A 203 16.94 47.04 16.38
CA ILE A 203 16.08 48.20 16.64
C ILE A 203 16.29 48.72 18.07
N VAL A 204 16.36 47.83 19.06
CA VAL A 204 16.57 48.21 20.47
C VAL A 204 17.94 48.87 20.65
N ILE A 205 19.00 48.30 20.07
CA ILE A 205 20.35 48.88 20.15
C ILE A 205 20.38 50.27 19.52
N PHE A 206 19.75 50.44 18.37
CA PHE A 206 19.67 51.73 17.69
C PHE A 206 18.95 52.79 18.56
N LEU A 207 17.79 52.45 19.15
CA LEU A 207 17.05 53.37 20.03
C LEU A 207 17.83 53.73 21.30
N VAL A 208 18.51 52.77 21.94
CA VAL A 208 19.35 53.04 23.11
C VAL A 208 20.52 53.95 22.75
N SER A 209 21.13 53.76 21.57
CA SER A 209 22.23 54.62 21.12
C SER A 209 21.79 56.08 20.91
N LEU A 210 20.58 56.30 20.36
CA LEU A 210 20.01 57.64 20.21
C LEU A 210 19.74 58.29 21.57
N LEU A 211 19.15 57.54 22.52
CA LEU A 211 18.91 58.05 23.87
C LEU A 211 20.20 58.43 24.60
N LEU A 212 21.26 57.62 24.46
CA LEU A 212 22.56 57.94 25.05
C LEU A 212 23.18 59.19 24.42
N LEU A 213 23.11 59.32 23.09
CA LEU A 213 23.56 60.52 22.39
C LEU A 213 22.82 61.77 22.89
N ASP A 214 21.49 61.72 22.98
CA ASP A 214 20.67 62.84 23.47
C ASP A 214 20.97 63.22 24.92
N LEU A 215 21.21 62.23 25.79
CA LEU A 215 21.60 62.51 27.18
C LEU A 215 22.97 63.19 27.26
N THR A 216 23.93 62.79 26.41
CA THR A 216 25.26 63.40 26.40
C THR A 216 25.25 64.83 25.87
N THR A 217 24.43 65.12 24.85
CA THR A 217 24.26 66.47 24.29
C THR A 217 23.59 67.39 25.31
N LEU A 218 22.49 66.95 25.94
CA LEU A 218 21.82 67.70 27.00
C LEU A 218 22.74 68.00 28.19
N HIS A 219 23.52 67.02 28.65
CA HIS A 219 24.46 67.23 29.75
C HIS A 219 25.53 68.29 29.39
N ARG A 220 26.06 68.24 28.16
CA ARG A 220 27.02 69.24 27.67
C ARG A 220 26.40 70.63 27.65
N ASP A 221 25.19 70.77 27.12
CA ASP A 221 24.51 72.06 26.96
C ASP A 221 24.12 72.68 28.30
N ILE A 222 23.63 71.86 29.24
CA ILE A 222 23.35 72.28 30.62
C ILE A 222 24.63 72.80 31.29
N ARG A 223 25.77 72.12 31.09
CA ARG A 223 27.06 72.54 31.67
C ARG A 223 27.52 73.88 31.10
N TRP A 224 27.36 74.10 29.80
CA TRP A 224 27.65 75.39 29.15
C TRP A 224 26.72 76.49 29.65
N LEU A 225 25.44 76.21 29.80
CA LEU A 225 24.45 77.16 30.33
C LEU A 225 24.82 77.61 31.75
N PHE A 226 25.18 76.68 32.64
CA PHE A 226 25.60 77.04 34.00
C PHE A 226 26.91 77.85 34.03
N ASN A 227 27.87 77.54 33.16
CA ASN A 227 29.10 78.32 33.06
C ASN A 227 28.83 79.76 32.58
N ASN A 228 27.97 79.92 31.57
CA ASN A 228 27.57 81.23 31.05
C ASN A 228 26.78 82.04 32.07
N VAL A 229 25.85 81.42 32.80
CA VAL A 229 25.10 82.07 33.89
C VAL A 229 26.04 82.52 35.02
N ARG A 230 27.03 81.70 35.40
CA ARG A 230 28.03 82.08 36.40
C ARG A 230 28.88 83.27 35.93
N LEU A 231 29.30 83.28 34.67
CA LEU A 231 30.05 84.39 34.07
C LEU A 231 29.22 85.68 34.07
N GLN A 232 27.96 85.63 33.63
CA GLN A 232 27.06 86.79 33.65
C GLN A 232 26.83 87.32 35.07
N LYS A 233 26.66 86.43 36.07
CA LYS A 233 26.53 86.84 37.48
C LYS A 233 27.79 87.55 37.98
N ARG A 234 28.99 87.07 37.63
CA ARG A 234 30.26 87.73 37.99
C ARG A 234 30.40 89.10 37.32
N LEU A 235 30.09 89.21 36.03
CA LEU A 235 30.12 90.48 35.30
C LEU A 235 29.13 91.49 35.87
N TRP A 236 27.92 91.05 36.23
CA TRP A 236 26.90 91.91 36.84
C TRP A 236 27.35 92.47 38.20
N LEU A 237 27.94 91.62 39.06
CA LEU A 237 28.51 92.04 40.35
C LEU A 237 29.68 93.03 40.17
N ALA A 238 30.58 92.78 39.21
CA ALA A 238 31.69 93.68 38.90
C ALA A 238 31.18 95.06 38.41
N LYS A 239 30.18 95.07 37.50
CA LYS A 239 29.53 96.30 37.02
C LYS A 239 28.84 97.07 38.15
N ARG A 240 28.21 96.36 39.10
CA ARG A 240 27.59 96.97 40.29
C ARG A 240 28.62 97.60 41.22
N ARG A 241 29.77 96.94 41.45
CA ARG A 241 30.90 97.50 42.23
C ARG A 241 31.49 98.76 41.58
N LEU A 242 31.67 98.74 40.26
CA LEU A 242 32.14 99.91 39.50
C LEU A 242 31.15 101.08 39.57
N ARG A 243 29.84 100.82 39.49
CA ARG A 243 28.81 101.86 39.67
C ARG A 243 28.84 102.48 41.07
N LYS A 244 28.98 101.67 42.13
CA LYS A 244 29.13 102.18 43.50
C LYS A 244 30.37 103.06 43.65
N LYS A 245 31.54 102.61 43.17
CA LYS A 245 32.76 103.43 43.17
C LYS A 245 32.59 104.75 42.39
N LYS A 246 31.93 104.73 41.23
CA LYS A 246 31.62 105.96 40.49
C LYS A 246 30.70 106.91 41.25
N GLN A 247 29.72 106.40 42.01
CA GLN A 247 28.84 107.21 42.85
C GLN A 247 29.60 107.79 44.07
N GLU A 248 30.46 107.00 44.72
CA GLU A 248 31.31 107.47 45.83
C GLU A 248 32.29 108.57 45.39
N VAL A 249 32.87 108.47 44.19
CA VAL A 249 33.73 109.53 43.63
C VAL A 249 32.92 110.80 43.32
N LYS A 250 31.73 110.66 42.73
CA LYS A 250 30.85 111.82 42.46
C LYS A 250 30.30 112.50 43.72
N ALA A 251 30.16 111.78 44.83
CA ALA A 251 29.69 112.34 46.10
C ALA A 251 30.80 113.03 46.92
N LYS A 252 32.07 112.89 46.50
CA LYS A 252 33.25 113.53 47.10
C LYS A 252 33.77 114.73 46.30
N GLN A 253 33.10 115.09 45.21
CA GLN A 253 33.25 116.36 44.48
C GLN A 253 32.07 117.25 44.83
#